data_AF-A0A840D3P9-F1
#
_entry.id   AF-A0A840D3P9-F1
#
_cell.length_a   1.000
_cell.length_b   1.000
_cell.length_c   1.000
_cell.angle_alpha   90.00
_cell.angle_beta   90.00
_cell.angle_gamma   90.00
#
_symmetry.space_group_name_H-M   'P 1'
#
loop_
_entity.id
_entity.type
_entity.pdbx_description
1 polymer ?
#
loop_
_entity_poly.entity_id
_entity_poly.type
_entity_poly.pdbx_seq_one_letter_code
_entity_poly.pdbx_strand_id
1 'polypeptide(L)'
;MNAIDLINKIYTLPSESGRRLEEFITEATFPKGHILLRENKIERDIYFIKQGIVRAYTCKDGDEVTFWFGKEGEVILSMRSYIQNQKSYETIELLEDCLLYKLPTDQLQQLFREDIHIANWGRKLAEQELIQTEKRLISRQFSTAAERYEELIQHDPQLLQRVQLGHIASYLGITQVSLSRIRAGIK
;
A
#
# COMPACT_ATOMS: atom_id res chain seq x y z
N MET A 1 -9.12 -0.73 15.80
CA MET A 1 -7.85 0.01 15.72
C MET A 1 -8.17 1.40 15.23
N ASN A 2 -7.81 2.43 16.00
CA ASN A 2 -8.04 3.82 15.63
C ASN A 2 -6.87 4.34 14.76
N ALA A 3 -6.93 5.61 14.32
CA ALA A 3 -5.88 6.22 13.52
C ALA A 3 -4.53 6.27 14.26
N ILE A 4 -4.55 6.64 15.54
CA ILE A 4 -3.32 6.82 16.31
C ILE A 4 -2.58 5.49 16.56
N ASP A 5 -3.32 4.38 16.70
CA ASP A 5 -2.75 3.04 16.79
C ASP A 5 -1.95 2.69 15.54
N LEU A 6 -2.47 3.03 14.35
CA LEU A 6 -1.79 2.81 13.07
C LEU A 6 -0.54 3.68 12.92
N ILE A 7 -0.64 4.95 13.29
CA ILE A 7 0.47 5.90 13.29
C ILE A 7 1.60 5.42 14.20
N ASN A 8 1.26 4.97 15.42
CA ASN A 8 2.25 4.53 16.40
C ASN A 8 2.92 3.20 16.03
N LYS A 9 2.33 2.37 15.15
CA LYS A 9 3.01 1.19 14.60
C LYS A 9 4.20 1.54 13.70
N ILE A 10 4.16 2.71 13.06
CA ILE A 10 5.27 3.21 12.24
C ILE A 10 6.36 3.74 13.16
N TYR A 11 6.01 4.69 14.03
CA TYR A 11 6.89 5.28 15.02
C TYR A 11 6.07 5.95 16.13
N THR A 12 6.36 5.63 17.39
CA THR A 12 5.59 6.18 18.51
C THR A 12 5.77 7.69 18.60
N LEU A 13 4.66 8.43 18.58
CA LEU A 13 4.63 9.87 18.78
C LEU A 13 4.34 10.22 20.25
N PRO A 14 4.91 11.32 20.79
CA PRO A 14 4.43 11.92 22.01
C PRO A 14 2.95 12.30 21.89
N SER A 15 2.20 12.26 23.00
CA SER A 15 0.75 12.46 23.00
C SER A 15 0.31 13.79 22.35
N GLU A 16 1.07 14.86 22.52
CA GLU A 16 0.78 16.17 21.93
C GLU A 16 0.95 16.16 20.41
N SER A 17 2.11 15.70 19.91
CA SER A 17 2.38 15.55 18.47
C SER A 17 1.40 14.58 17.81
N GLY A 18 1.05 13.50 18.50
CA GLY A 18 0.03 12.55 18.04
C GLY A 18 -1.33 13.19 17.84
N ARG A 19 -1.79 14.01 18.80
CA ARG A 19 -3.05 14.77 18.68
C ARG A 19 -3.02 15.76 17.51
N ARG A 20 -1.93 16.53 17.36
CA ARG A 20 -1.78 17.47 16.23
C ARG A 20 -1.89 16.78 14.88
N LEU A 21 -1.33 15.58 14.75
CA LEU A 21 -1.46 14.79 13.53
C LEU A 21 -2.90 14.25 13.34
N GLU A 22 -3.51 13.75 14.42
CA GLU A 22 -4.86 13.19 14.41
C GLU A 22 -5.94 14.23 14.05
N GLU A 23 -5.75 15.51 14.37
CA GLU A 23 -6.66 16.61 14.02
C GLU A 23 -6.95 16.72 12.50
N PHE A 24 -6.02 16.28 11.66
CA PHE A 24 -6.16 16.32 10.20
C PHE A 24 -6.59 14.99 9.60
N ILE A 25 -6.77 13.95 10.41
CA ILE A 25 -7.14 12.62 9.97
C ILE A 25 -8.66 12.49 9.96
N THR A 26 -9.20 12.04 8.83
CA THR A 26 -10.64 11.79 8.67
C THR A 26 -10.90 10.35 8.26
N GLU A 27 -11.99 9.75 8.71
CA GLU A 27 -12.42 8.45 8.21
C GLU A 27 -13.10 8.59 6.84
N ALA A 28 -12.77 7.70 5.92
CA ALA A 28 -13.36 7.62 4.59
C ALA A 28 -13.68 6.17 4.24
N THR A 29 -14.89 5.93 3.74
CA THR A 29 -15.35 4.59 3.32
C THR A 29 -15.58 4.59 1.82
N PHE A 30 -15.09 3.55 1.15
CA PHE A 30 -15.25 3.40 -0.29
C PHE A 30 -15.62 1.96 -0.64
N PRO A 31 -16.48 1.75 -1.65
CA PRO A 31 -16.91 0.42 -2.04
C PRO A 31 -15.81 -0.32 -2.83
N LYS A 32 -15.94 -1.64 -2.89
CA LYS A 32 -15.18 -2.50 -3.81
C LYS A 32 -15.20 -1.96 -5.25
N GLY A 33 -14.06 -2.02 -5.92
CA GLY A 33 -13.86 -1.55 -7.29
C GLY A 33 -13.67 -0.03 -7.41
N HIS A 34 -13.71 0.70 -6.30
CA HIS A 34 -13.39 2.12 -6.30
C HIS A 34 -11.91 2.33 -6.67
N ILE A 35 -11.66 3.27 -7.58
CA ILE A 35 -10.32 3.71 -7.94
C ILE A 35 -9.93 4.88 -7.02
N LEU A 36 -9.15 4.57 -5.98
CA LEU A 36 -8.74 5.53 -4.97
C LEU A 36 -7.68 6.49 -5.52
N LEU A 37 -6.61 5.95 -6.09
CA LEU A 37 -5.59 6.71 -6.82
C LEU A 37 -5.66 6.34 -8.29
N ARG A 38 -5.48 7.33 -9.17
CA ARG A 38 -5.47 7.11 -10.61
C ARG A 38 -4.15 7.61 -11.20
N GLU A 39 -3.60 6.82 -12.11
CA GLU A 39 -2.44 7.23 -12.89
C GLU A 39 -2.66 8.59 -13.57
N ASN A 40 -1.57 9.31 -13.85
CA ASN A 40 -1.60 10.62 -14.50
C ASN A 40 -2.35 11.74 -13.73
N LYS A 41 -2.74 11.50 -12.46
CA LYS A 41 -3.23 12.52 -11.53
C LYS A 41 -2.21 12.78 -10.43
N ILE A 42 -2.24 14.00 -9.89
CA ILE A 42 -1.47 14.34 -8.69
C ILE A 42 -2.35 13.96 -7.50
N GLU A 43 -1.92 12.98 -6.71
CA GLU A 43 -2.59 12.63 -5.47
C GLU A 43 -2.24 13.66 -4.38
N ARG A 44 -3.24 14.06 -3.60
CA ARG A 44 -3.09 15.06 -2.53
C ARG A 44 -3.28 14.46 -1.15
N ASP A 45 -3.65 13.21 -1.06
CA ASP A 45 -4.00 12.54 0.18
C ASP A 45 -3.16 11.28 0.39
N ILE A 46 -2.82 11.01 1.64
CA ILE A 46 -2.26 9.75 2.11
C ILE A 46 -3.38 9.01 2.84
N TYR A 47 -3.42 7.68 2.70
CA TYR A 47 -4.41 6.87 3.40
C TYR A 47 -3.76 5.79 4.25
N PHE A 48 -4.39 5.43 5.36
CA PHE A 48 -4.06 4.25 6.15
C PHE A 48 -5.22 3.28 6.09
N ILE A 49 -4.93 2.00 5.87
CA ILE A 49 -5.96 0.98 5.75
C ILE A 49 -6.39 0.54 7.15
N LYS A 50 -7.60 0.93 7.56
CA LYS A 50 -8.23 0.44 8.79
C LYS A 50 -8.87 -0.92 8.58
N GLN A 51 -9.53 -1.10 7.44
CA GLN A 51 -10.15 -2.35 6.99
C GLN A 51 -10.16 -2.39 5.47
N GLY A 52 -9.86 -3.53 4.88
CA GLY A 52 -9.94 -3.73 3.44
C GLY A 52 -8.65 -4.24 2.80
N ILE A 53 -8.74 -4.55 1.50
CA ILE A 53 -7.59 -4.83 0.64
C ILE A 53 -7.63 -3.92 -0.57
N VAL A 54 -6.46 -3.43 -0.96
CA VAL A 54 -6.24 -2.69 -2.19
C VAL A 54 -5.16 -3.36 -3.03
N ARG A 55 -5.14 -3.05 -4.33
CA ARG A 55 -4.00 -3.34 -5.20
C ARG A 55 -3.49 -2.07 -5.85
N ALA A 56 -2.19 -1.98 -6.09
CA ALA A 56 -1.62 -1.01 -7.03
C ALA A 56 -1.15 -1.72 -8.30
N TYR A 57 -1.49 -1.14 -9.44
CA TYR A 57 -1.13 -1.67 -10.75
C TYR A 57 -0.80 -0.56 -11.76
N THR A 58 -0.13 -0.95 -12.84
CA THR A 58 0.11 -0.13 -14.03
C THR A 58 -0.42 -0.85 -15.26
N CYS A 59 -0.84 -0.12 -16.28
CA CYS A 59 -1.25 -0.72 -17.55
C CYS A 59 -0.05 -0.86 -18.49
N LYS A 60 0.20 -2.07 -18.99
CA LYS A 60 1.22 -2.36 -20.00
C LYS A 60 0.58 -3.14 -21.15
N ASP A 61 0.65 -2.60 -22.36
CA ASP A 61 0.10 -3.23 -23.58
C ASP A 61 -1.39 -3.61 -23.48
N GLY A 62 -2.15 -2.86 -22.66
CA GLY A 62 -3.57 -3.13 -22.39
C GLY A 62 -3.84 -4.04 -21.19
N ASP A 63 -2.80 -4.69 -20.65
CA ASP A 63 -2.91 -5.57 -19.49
C ASP A 63 -2.54 -4.85 -18.18
N GLU A 64 -3.27 -5.16 -17.11
CA GLU A 64 -2.99 -4.64 -15.77
C GLU A 64 -1.90 -5.47 -15.08
N VAL A 65 -0.75 -4.84 -14.82
CA VAL A 65 0.36 -5.43 -14.09
C VAL A 65 0.31 -4.96 -12.65
N THR A 66 -0.17 -5.84 -11.77
CA THR A 66 -0.24 -5.59 -10.33
C THR A 66 1.16 -5.65 -9.75
N PHE A 67 1.53 -4.67 -8.94
CA PHE A 67 2.86 -4.63 -8.33
C PHE A 67 2.87 -4.50 -6.81
N TRP A 68 1.71 -4.29 -6.19
CA TRP A 68 1.56 -4.22 -4.75
C TRP A 68 0.14 -4.58 -4.33
N PHE A 69 0.02 -5.16 -3.15
CA PHE A 69 -1.24 -5.26 -2.41
C PHE A 69 -1.07 -4.55 -1.08
N GLY A 70 -2.11 -3.81 -0.69
CA GLY A 70 -2.21 -3.16 0.60
C GLY A 70 -3.30 -3.80 1.45
N LYS A 71 -3.06 -3.97 2.74
CA LYS A 71 -4.06 -4.45 3.72
C LYS A 71 -4.03 -3.68 5.03
N GLU A 72 -4.85 -4.12 5.98
CA GLU A 72 -4.97 -3.48 7.30
C GLU A 72 -3.61 -3.24 7.96
N GLY A 73 -3.35 -1.99 8.36
CA GLY A 73 -2.04 -1.61 8.92
C GLY A 73 -1.16 -0.84 7.94
N GLU A 74 -1.36 -1.01 6.63
CA GLU A 74 -0.47 -0.45 5.61
C GLU A 74 -0.93 0.93 5.13
N VAL A 75 0.02 1.64 4.52
CA VAL A 75 -0.17 3.01 4.03
C VAL A 75 -0.35 2.98 2.52
N ILE A 76 -1.34 3.72 2.03
CA ILE A 76 -1.56 3.98 0.62
C ILE A 76 -1.04 5.39 0.34
N LEU A 77 0.01 5.49 -0.47
CA LEU A 77 0.48 6.75 -1.00
C LEU A 77 1.10 6.57 -2.38
N SER A 78 1.01 7.62 -3.21
CA SER A 78 1.85 7.72 -4.39
C SER A 78 3.16 8.39 -4.01
N MET A 79 4.27 7.66 -4.02
CA MET A 79 5.60 8.20 -3.72
C MET A 79 5.94 9.41 -4.62
N ARG A 80 5.51 9.38 -5.88
CA ARG A 80 5.76 10.47 -6.83
C ARG A 80 4.98 11.73 -6.49
N SER A 81 3.71 11.60 -6.12
CA SER A 81 2.92 12.76 -5.68
C SER A 81 3.39 13.26 -4.33
N TYR A 82 3.63 12.34 -3.37
CA TYR A 82 4.08 12.65 -2.02
C TYR A 82 5.43 13.39 -1.98
N ILE A 83 6.43 12.91 -2.73
CA ILE A 83 7.81 13.46 -2.68
C ILE A 83 8.00 14.62 -3.67
N GLN A 84 7.48 14.49 -4.89
CA GLN A 84 7.81 15.40 -5.99
C GLN A 84 6.64 16.28 -6.43
N ASN A 85 5.45 16.11 -5.83
CA ASN A 85 4.21 16.77 -6.28
C ASN A 85 3.95 16.57 -7.78
N GLN A 86 4.23 15.35 -8.27
CA GLN A 86 4.06 14.95 -9.67
C GLN A 86 2.96 13.90 -9.83
N LYS A 87 2.55 13.71 -11.09
CA LYS A 87 1.53 12.73 -11.47
C LYS A 87 1.97 11.30 -11.15
N SER A 88 1.09 10.52 -10.52
CA SER A 88 1.30 9.10 -10.20
C SER A 88 1.51 8.26 -11.45
N TYR A 89 2.29 7.18 -11.31
CA TYR A 89 2.49 6.16 -12.34
C TYR A 89 1.42 5.07 -12.27
N GLU A 90 0.81 4.93 -11.10
CA GLU A 90 0.02 3.80 -10.69
C GLU A 90 -1.44 4.15 -10.50
N THR A 91 -2.27 3.13 -10.65
CA THR A 91 -3.67 3.14 -10.23
C THR A 91 -3.81 2.25 -9.00
N ILE A 92 -4.54 2.72 -7.99
CA ILE A 92 -4.87 1.94 -6.79
C ILE A 92 -6.36 1.70 -6.73
N GLU A 93 -6.73 0.43 -6.71
CA GLU A 93 -8.11 -0.05 -6.69
C GLU A 93 -8.39 -0.84 -5.41
N LEU A 94 -9.59 -0.66 -4.88
CA LEU A 94 -10.12 -1.40 -3.74
C LEU A 94 -10.66 -2.76 -4.19
N LEU A 95 -10.14 -3.85 -3.61
CA LEU A 95 -10.56 -5.22 -3.94
C LEU A 95 -11.76 -5.71 -3.12
N GLU A 96 -12.10 -4.96 -2.08
CA GLU A 96 -13.26 -5.13 -1.20
C GLU A 96 -13.70 -3.75 -0.66
N ASP A 97 -14.79 -3.69 0.09
CA ASP A 97 -15.19 -2.45 0.76
C ASP A 97 -14.13 -2.06 1.77
N CYS A 98 -13.60 -0.84 1.67
CA CYS A 98 -12.53 -0.37 2.53
C CYS A 98 -12.98 0.77 3.43
N LEU A 99 -12.47 0.73 4.66
CA LEU A 99 -12.48 1.84 5.60
C LEU A 99 -11.05 2.33 5.75
N LEU A 100 -10.85 3.62 5.48
CA LEU A 100 -9.54 4.26 5.40
C LEU A 100 -9.49 5.46 6.34
N TYR A 101 -8.30 5.74 6.86
CA TYR A 101 -7.97 7.04 7.44
C TYR A 101 -7.28 7.88 6.39
N LYS A 102 -7.83 9.06 6.10
CA LYS A 102 -7.35 10.00 5.10
C LYS A 102 -6.61 11.16 5.77
N LEU A 103 -5.42 11.48 5.28
CA LEU A 103 -4.58 12.59 5.74
C LEU A 103 -4.15 13.44 4.53
N PRO A 104 -4.53 14.73 4.47
CA PRO A 104 -4.06 15.63 3.41
C PRO A 104 -2.54 15.82 3.47
N THR A 105 -1.89 15.68 2.32
CA THR A 105 -0.43 15.75 2.20
C THR A 105 0.09 17.15 2.53
N ASP A 106 -0.62 18.21 2.15
CA ASP A 106 -0.24 19.59 2.46
C ASP A 106 -0.20 19.87 3.96
N GLN A 107 -1.19 19.37 4.71
CA GLN A 107 -1.23 19.45 6.17
C GLN A 107 -0.08 18.67 6.80
N LEU A 108 0.19 17.45 6.32
CA LEU A 108 1.33 16.66 6.80
C LEU A 108 2.67 17.37 6.54
N GLN A 109 2.86 17.95 5.35
CA GLN A 109 4.07 18.71 5.01
C GLN A 109 4.21 19.99 5.84
N GLN A 110 3.11 20.60 6.27
CA GLN A 110 3.16 21.68 7.26
C GLN A 110 3.61 21.16 8.62
N LEU A 111 3.02 20.07 9.12
CA LEU A 111 3.38 19.48 10.40
C LEU A 111 4.86 19.06 10.48
N PHE A 112 5.43 18.53 9.39
CA PHE A 112 6.87 18.22 9.33
C PHE A 112 7.78 19.44 9.56
N ARG A 113 7.32 20.65 9.23
CA ARG A 113 8.08 21.89 9.44
C ARG A 113 7.94 22.44 10.86
N GLU A 114 6.88 22.05 11.57
CA GLU A 114 6.49 22.63 12.85
C GLU A 114 6.72 21.69 14.05
N ASP A 115 6.84 20.38 13.81
CA ASP A 115 6.98 19.36 14.84
C ASP A 115 8.02 18.31 14.45
N ILE A 116 9.14 18.29 15.19
CA ILE A 116 10.26 17.37 14.94
C ILE A 116 9.89 15.90 15.19
N HIS A 117 8.93 15.61 16.06
CA HIS A 117 8.48 14.23 16.29
C HIS A 117 7.69 13.73 15.09
N ILE A 118 6.81 14.56 14.52
CA ILE A 118 6.06 14.23 13.30
C ILE A 118 7.01 14.12 12.10
N ALA A 119 8.01 15.00 11.98
CA ALA A 119 9.04 14.88 10.95
C ALA A 119 9.83 13.56 11.06
N ASN A 120 10.21 13.15 12.28
CA ASN A 120 10.87 11.87 12.51
C ASN A 120 9.96 10.67 12.21
N TRP A 121 8.66 10.78 12.51
CA TRP A 121 7.67 9.79 12.11
C TRP A 121 7.60 9.67 10.58
N GLY A 122 7.57 10.79 9.85
CA GLY A 122 7.58 10.79 8.38
C GLY A 122 8.84 10.17 7.78
N ARG A 123 10.01 10.42 8.39
CA ARG A 123 11.26 9.74 8.04
C ARG A 123 11.16 8.22 8.26
N LYS A 124 10.60 7.78 9.40
CA LYS A 124 10.43 6.36 9.72
C LYS A 124 9.47 5.66 8.79
N LEU A 125 8.38 6.32 8.40
CA LEU A 125 7.49 5.86 7.33
C LEU A 125 8.27 5.63 6.02
N ALA A 126 9.04 6.63 5.58
CA ALA A 126 9.82 6.52 4.34
C ALA A 126 10.88 5.40 4.40
N GLU A 127 11.57 5.23 5.54
CA GLU A 127 12.51 4.13 5.77
C GLU A 127 11.83 2.76 5.64
N GLN A 128 10.66 2.58 6.25
CA GLN A 128 9.88 1.34 6.16
C GLN A 128 9.46 1.04 4.72
N GLU A 129 8.88 2.03 4.03
CA GLU A 129 8.44 1.87 2.64
C GLU A 129 9.59 1.57 1.68
N LEU A 130 10.77 2.17 1.91
CA LEU A 130 11.98 1.90 1.13
C LEU A 130 12.41 0.44 1.29
N ILE A 131 12.48 -0.06 2.53
CA ILE A 131 12.86 -1.46 2.81
C ILE A 131 11.87 -2.44 2.14
N GLN A 132 10.56 -2.16 2.23
CA GLN A 132 9.55 -3.04 1.60
C GLN A 132 9.63 -3.00 0.07
N THR A 133 9.95 -1.84 -0.50
CA THR A 133 10.14 -1.69 -1.95
C THR A 133 11.40 -2.42 -2.42
N GLU A 134 12.50 -2.31 -1.69
CA GLU A 134 13.74 -3.02 -1.97
C GLU A 134 13.55 -4.54 -1.89
N LYS A 135 12.90 -5.05 -0.85
CA LYS A 135 12.58 -6.48 -0.72
C LYS A 135 11.77 -7.01 -1.91
N ARG A 136 10.74 -6.27 -2.33
CA ARG A 136 9.93 -6.63 -3.52
C ARG A 136 10.75 -6.60 -4.79
N LEU A 137 11.65 -5.62 -4.95
CA LEU A 137 12.54 -5.53 -6.10
C LEU A 137 13.48 -6.74 -6.17
N ILE A 138 14.13 -7.08 -5.05
CA ILE A 138 15.05 -8.23 -4.95
C ILE A 138 14.30 -9.55 -5.21
N SER A 139 13.15 -9.78 -4.56
CA SER A 139 12.34 -11.00 -4.76
C SER A 139 11.89 -11.15 -6.22
N ARG A 140 11.56 -10.05 -6.91
CA ARG A 140 11.26 -10.09 -8.35
C ARG A 140 12.46 -10.41 -9.23
N GLN A 141 13.64 -9.89 -8.88
CA GLN A 141 14.84 -10.00 -9.69
C GLN A 141 15.54 -11.36 -9.54
N PHE A 142 15.48 -11.95 -8.35
CA PHE A 142 16.30 -13.11 -7.99
C PHE A 142 15.52 -14.38 -7.67
N SER A 143 14.21 -14.30 -7.41
CA SER A 143 13.38 -15.48 -7.12
C SER A 143 12.60 -15.92 -8.37
N THR A 144 12.31 -17.21 -8.47
CA THR A 144 11.36 -17.78 -9.41
C THR A 144 9.92 -17.46 -9.00
N ALA A 145 8.96 -17.64 -9.91
CA ALA A 145 7.56 -17.41 -9.59
C ALA A 145 7.00 -18.39 -8.54
N ALA A 146 7.56 -19.60 -8.44
CA ALA A 146 7.19 -20.57 -7.42
C ALA A 146 7.69 -20.13 -6.03
N GLU A 147 8.95 -19.72 -5.92
CA GLU A 147 9.52 -19.18 -4.68
C GLU A 147 8.77 -17.93 -4.22
N ARG A 148 8.44 -17.00 -5.14
CA ARG A 148 7.61 -15.83 -4.80
C ARG A 148 6.21 -16.21 -4.31
N TYR A 149 5.63 -17.28 -4.85
CA TYR A 149 4.33 -17.76 -4.39
C TYR A 149 4.42 -18.38 -3.00
N GLU A 150 5.46 -19.16 -2.72
CA GLU A 150 5.74 -19.71 -1.40
C GLU A 150 5.96 -18.61 -0.36
N GLU A 151 6.78 -17.60 -0.67
CA GLU A 151 6.98 -16.40 0.17
C GLU A 151 5.63 -15.72 0.46
N LEU A 152 4.77 -15.56 -0.54
CA LEU A 152 3.45 -14.96 -0.37
C LEU A 152 2.56 -15.78 0.57
N ILE A 153 2.54 -17.11 0.46
CA ILE A 153 1.76 -17.97 1.36
C ILE A 153 2.27 -17.88 2.80
N GLN A 154 3.59 -17.84 2.97
CA GLN A 154 4.21 -17.81 4.30
C GLN A 154 3.98 -16.47 5.01
N HIS A 155 4.08 -15.36 4.28
CA HIS A 155 3.96 -14.02 4.84
C HIS A 155 2.52 -13.48 4.86
N ASP A 156 1.70 -13.83 3.87
CA ASP A 156 0.35 -13.31 3.73
C ASP A 156 -0.66 -14.34 3.19
N PRO A 157 -0.93 -15.42 3.95
CA PRO A 157 -1.85 -16.46 3.51
C PRO A 157 -3.29 -15.96 3.34
N GLN A 158 -3.66 -14.87 4.03
CA GLN A 158 -5.01 -14.28 3.96
C GLN A 158 -5.27 -13.65 2.59
N LEU A 159 -4.23 -13.14 1.93
CA LEU A 159 -4.35 -12.55 0.60
C LEU A 159 -4.94 -13.55 -0.41
N LEU A 160 -4.59 -14.84 -0.29
CA LEU A 160 -5.09 -15.91 -1.17
C LEU A 160 -6.59 -16.18 -1.04
N GLN A 161 -7.20 -15.80 0.08
CA GLN A 161 -8.63 -16.00 0.34
C GLN A 161 -9.46 -14.80 -0.10
N ARG A 162 -8.87 -13.60 -0.09
CA ARG A 162 -9.57 -12.33 -0.32
C ARG A 162 -9.33 -11.76 -1.73
N VAL A 163 -8.23 -12.13 -2.38
CA VAL A 163 -7.83 -11.60 -3.70
C VAL A 163 -8.06 -12.61 -4.80
N GLN A 164 -8.57 -12.14 -5.94
CA GLN A 164 -8.78 -12.98 -7.12
C GLN A 164 -7.46 -13.53 -7.66
N LEU A 165 -7.49 -14.81 -8.09
CA LEU A 165 -6.30 -15.52 -8.56
C LEU A 165 -5.58 -14.82 -9.72
N GLY A 166 -6.32 -14.12 -10.58
CA GLY A 166 -5.74 -13.33 -11.67
C GLY A 166 -4.84 -12.18 -11.19
N HIS A 167 -5.26 -11.45 -10.14
CA HIS A 167 -4.43 -10.40 -9.54
C HIS A 167 -3.20 -10.98 -8.85
N ILE A 168 -3.33 -12.13 -8.17
CA ILE A 168 -2.19 -12.83 -7.58
C ILE A 168 -1.20 -13.26 -8.67
N ALA A 169 -1.68 -13.83 -9.77
CA ALA A 169 -0.84 -14.23 -10.89
C ALA A 169 -0.09 -13.02 -11.50
N SER A 170 -0.81 -11.91 -11.71
CA SER A 170 -0.24 -10.64 -12.19
C SER A 170 0.84 -10.12 -11.24
N TYR A 171 0.59 -10.11 -9.92
CA TYR A 171 1.57 -9.73 -8.90
C TYR A 171 2.84 -10.59 -8.91
N LEU A 172 2.69 -11.89 -9.15
CA LEU A 172 3.78 -12.85 -9.26
C LEU A 172 4.48 -12.79 -10.63
N GLY A 173 3.99 -12.00 -11.58
CA GLY A 173 4.56 -11.87 -12.92
C GLY A 173 4.34 -13.09 -13.81
N ILE A 174 3.26 -13.83 -13.60
CA ILE A 174 2.92 -15.05 -14.36
C ILE A 174 1.45 -15.07 -14.80
N THR A 175 1.11 -15.97 -15.71
CA THR A 175 -0.29 -16.19 -16.08
C THR A 175 -1.06 -16.90 -14.96
N GLN A 176 -2.38 -16.72 -14.91
CA GLN A 176 -3.24 -17.46 -13.99
C GLN A 176 -3.14 -18.98 -14.19
N VAL A 177 -2.93 -19.45 -15.43
CA VAL A 177 -2.70 -20.87 -15.74
C VAL A 177 -1.39 -21.36 -15.11
N SER A 178 -0.30 -20.60 -15.24
CA SER A 178 0.98 -20.92 -14.62
C SER A 178 0.85 -20.99 -13.09
N LEU A 179 0.13 -20.04 -12.48
CA LEU A 179 -0.11 -20.05 -11.04
C LEU A 179 -0.90 -21.29 -10.60
N SER A 180 -1.94 -21.67 -11.33
CA SER A 180 -2.70 -22.90 -11.06
C SER A 180 -1.82 -24.15 -11.10
N ARG A 181 -0.84 -24.23 -12.00
CA ARG A 181 0.13 -25.35 -12.05
C ARG A 181 1.06 -25.36 -10.85
N ILE A 182 1.60 -24.21 -10.45
CA ILE A 182 2.44 -24.08 -9.24
C ILE A 182 1.66 -24.56 -8.00
N ARG A 183 0.42 -24.10 -7.85
CA ARG A 183 -0.46 -24.48 -6.73
C ARG A 183 -0.73 -25.98 -6.65
N ALA A 184 -0.84 -26.66 -7.79
CA ALA A 184 -1.05 -28.11 -7.82
C ALA A 184 0.21 -28.91 -7.43
N GLY A 185 1.40 -28.32 -7.56
CA GLY A 185 2.68 -28.95 -7.20
C GLY A 185 3.06 -28.82 -5.73
N ILE A 186 2.49 -27.84 -5.02
CA ILE A 186 2.74 -27.61 -3.60
C ILE A 186 1.70 -28.44 -2.80
N LYS A 187 2.18 -29.52 -2.18
CA LYS A 187 1.40 -30.36 -1.26
C LYS A 187 1.57 -29.92 0.18
#